data_AF-A0A932T948-F1
#
_entry.id   AF-A0A932T948-F1
#
_cell.length_a   1.000
_cell.length_b   1.000
_cell.length_c   1.000
_cell.angle_alpha   90.00
_cell.angle_beta   90.00
_cell.angle_gamma   90.00
#
_symmetry.space_group_name_H-M   'P 1'
#
loop_
_entity.id
_entity.type
_entity.pdbx_description
1 polymer ?
#
loop_
_entity_poly.entity_id
_entity_poly.type
_entity_poly.pdbx_seq_one_letter_code
_entity_poly.pdbx_strand_id
1 'polypeptide(L)'
;MWADNINNKNNIFKFPHLKKEDLLIGDKLSPKILLVAPKVRLSWQYHHRRAEIWKLIGGEAAVVTSDTDEEKDEHILKQGDIIQLKQGERHRLVGTDGWGIVAEIWQHTDATKPSDEEDIVRVQDDFGR
;
A
#
# COMPACT_ATOMS: atom_id res chain seq x y z
N MET A 1 -15.79 -28.89 -1.89
CA MET A 1 -14.55 -29.13 -1.12
C MET A 1 -13.27 -29.05 -1.95
N TRP A 2 -13.16 -29.67 -3.15
CA TRP A 2 -11.95 -29.53 -3.98
C TRP A 2 -12.02 -28.39 -5.02
N ALA A 3 -13.21 -28.00 -5.47
CA ALA A 3 -13.39 -26.90 -6.44
C ALA A 3 -13.30 -25.50 -5.80
N ASP A 4 -13.66 -25.37 -4.52
CA ASP A 4 -13.69 -24.08 -3.80
C ASP A 4 -12.28 -23.49 -3.61
N ASN A 5 -11.25 -24.34 -3.61
CA ASN A 5 -9.86 -23.94 -3.36
C ASN A 5 -9.16 -23.38 -4.61
N ILE A 6 -9.70 -23.62 -5.82
CA ILE A 6 -9.17 -23.08 -7.08
C ILE A 6 -9.76 -21.69 -7.36
N ASN A 7 -11.04 -21.47 -7.04
CA ASN A 7 -11.69 -20.17 -7.22
C ASN A 7 -11.14 -19.09 -6.26
N ASN A 8 -10.68 -19.48 -5.06
CA ASN A 8 -10.15 -18.53 -4.09
C ASN A 8 -8.79 -17.93 -4.53
N LYS A 9 -7.94 -18.70 -5.22
CA LYS A 9 -6.63 -18.22 -5.69
C LYS A 9 -6.73 -17.12 -6.77
N ASN A 10 -7.76 -17.16 -7.61
CA ASN A 10 -7.95 -16.17 -8.67
C ASN A 10 -8.50 -14.83 -8.17
N ASN A 11 -8.97 -14.74 -6.92
CA ASN A 11 -9.60 -13.53 -6.39
C ASN A 11 -8.63 -12.64 -5.60
N ILE A 12 -7.48 -13.17 -5.19
CA ILE A 12 -6.55 -12.45 -4.31
C ILE A 12 -5.88 -11.25 -4.98
N PHE A 13 -5.64 -11.33 -6.29
CA PHE A 13 -5.06 -10.24 -7.07
C PHE A 13 -6.11 -9.30 -7.69
N LYS A 14 -7.40 -9.60 -7.54
CA LYS A 14 -8.48 -8.75 -8.04
C LYS A 14 -8.81 -7.63 -7.04
N PHE A 15 -9.22 -6.48 -7.54
CA PHE A 15 -9.77 -5.39 -6.73
C PHE A 15 -11.28 -5.32 -7.00
N PRO A 16 -12.09 -6.24 -6.44
CA PRO A 16 -13.47 -6.48 -6.89
C PRO A 16 -14.40 -5.28 -6.65
N HIS A 17 -14.03 -4.38 -5.73
CA HIS A 17 -14.82 -3.20 -5.38
C HIS A 17 -14.33 -1.94 -6.09
N LEU A 18 -13.23 -2.01 -6.85
CA LEU A 18 -12.69 -0.90 -7.63
C LEU A 18 -12.99 -1.12 -9.10
N LYS A 19 -13.48 -0.07 -9.75
CA LYS A 19 -13.60 -0.02 -11.19
C LYS A 19 -12.27 0.44 -11.79
N LYS A 20 -12.13 0.30 -13.11
CA LYS A 20 -10.93 0.72 -13.82
C LYS A 20 -10.68 2.22 -13.63
N GLU A 21 -11.73 3.02 -13.55
CA GLU A 21 -11.68 4.46 -13.33
C GLU A 21 -11.17 4.82 -11.94
N ASP A 22 -11.45 3.98 -10.94
CA ASP A 22 -10.95 4.18 -9.57
C ASP A 22 -9.45 3.90 -9.47
N LEU A 23 -8.90 3.07 -10.37
CA LEU A 23 -7.46 2.80 -10.48
C LEU A 23 -6.76 3.92 -11.26
N LEU A 24 -7.36 4.40 -12.34
CA LEU A 24 -6.78 5.36 -13.27
C LEU A 24 -7.05 6.81 -12.85
N ILE A 25 -6.21 7.34 -11.96
CA ILE A 25 -6.03 8.78 -11.83
C ILE A 25 -4.93 9.17 -12.82
N GLY A 26 -5.33 9.66 -13.99
CA GLY A 26 -4.42 9.92 -15.12
C GLY A 26 -4.12 8.69 -15.98
N ASP A 27 -3.10 8.79 -16.83
CA ASP A 27 -2.84 7.81 -17.91
C ASP A 27 -1.87 6.68 -17.52
N LYS A 28 -1.26 6.75 -16.34
CA LYS A 28 -0.19 5.84 -15.92
C LYS A 28 -0.46 5.25 -14.53
N LEU A 29 -0.13 3.98 -14.36
CA LEU A 29 -0.04 3.30 -13.07
C LEU A 29 1.33 2.66 -12.93
N SER A 30 1.83 2.61 -11.70
CA SER A 30 3.07 1.90 -11.38
C SER A 30 2.78 0.89 -10.27
N PRO A 31 2.54 -0.40 -10.61
CA PRO A 31 2.31 -1.44 -9.61
C PRO A 31 3.63 -1.89 -8.98
N LYS A 32 3.57 -2.25 -7.70
CA LYS A 32 4.69 -2.80 -6.92
C LYS A 32 4.22 -3.91 -5.99
N ILE A 33 5.16 -4.76 -5.60
CA ILE A 33 4.97 -5.71 -4.50
C ILE A 33 5.91 -5.30 -3.38
N LEU A 34 5.34 -4.97 -2.22
CA LEU A 34 6.09 -4.69 -1.01
C LEU A 34 6.14 -5.95 -0.14
N LEU A 35 7.31 -6.19 0.46
CA LEU A 35 7.49 -7.22 1.49
C LEU A 35 7.92 -6.53 2.78
N VAL A 36 7.30 -6.92 3.89
CA VAL A 36 7.71 -6.49 5.23
C VAL A 36 7.98 -7.71 6.09
N ALA A 37 9.16 -7.75 6.70
CA ALA A 37 9.54 -8.83 7.60
C ALA A 37 8.86 -8.67 8.98
N PRO A 38 8.75 -9.74 9.78
CA PRO A 38 8.22 -9.65 11.14
C PRO A 38 8.92 -8.56 11.94
N LYS A 39 8.14 -7.74 12.66
CA LYS A 39 8.62 -6.66 13.53
C LYS A 39 9.46 -5.57 12.84
N VAL A 40 9.50 -5.58 11.51
CA VAL A 40 10.11 -4.52 10.70
C VAL A 40 9.02 -3.52 10.30
N ARG A 41 9.38 -2.25 10.22
CA ARG A 41 8.48 -1.19 9.75
C ARG A 41 9.19 -0.35 8.70
N LEU A 42 8.53 -0.12 7.57
CA LEU A 42 9.04 0.75 6.51
C LEU A 42 9.01 2.21 6.98
N SER A 43 9.60 3.13 6.22
CA SER A 43 9.65 4.56 6.56
C SER A 43 8.27 5.10 6.86
N TRP A 44 8.17 5.98 7.86
CA TRP A 44 7.04 6.86 8.00
C TRP A 44 7.18 7.97 6.96
N GLN A 45 6.31 7.97 5.96
CA GLN A 45 6.51 8.77 4.76
C GLN A 45 5.19 9.25 4.15
N TYR A 46 5.29 10.22 3.25
CA TYR A 46 4.19 10.64 2.39
C TYR A 46 4.71 11.04 1.01
N HIS A 47 3.79 11.34 0.10
CA HIS A 47 4.10 11.68 -1.28
C HIS A 47 3.40 12.96 -1.73
N HIS A 48 4.10 13.78 -2.51
CA HIS A 48 3.57 15.04 -3.01
C HIS A 48 2.70 14.91 -4.25
N ARG A 49 2.89 13.88 -5.08
CA ARG A 49 2.23 13.70 -6.39
C ARG A 49 1.71 12.28 -6.59
N ARG A 50 1.44 11.58 -5.49
CA ARG A 50 1.01 10.18 -5.49
C ARG A 50 -0.07 9.94 -4.45
N ALA A 51 -1.15 9.29 -4.88
CA ALA A 51 -2.02 8.50 -4.02
C ALA A 51 -1.72 7.02 -4.24
N GLU A 52 -2.06 6.17 -3.29
CA GLU A 52 -1.75 4.74 -3.36
C GLU A 52 -2.94 3.87 -3.01
N ILE A 53 -3.00 2.71 -3.66
CA ILE A 53 -3.95 1.65 -3.30
C ILE A 53 -3.12 0.45 -2.88
N TRP A 54 -3.32 0.00 -1.64
CA TRP A 54 -2.65 -1.17 -1.12
C TRP A 54 -3.67 -2.30 -0.93
N LYS A 55 -3.23 -3.52 -1.22
CA LYS A 55 -3.95 -4.75 -0.88
C LYS A 55 -3.02 -5.74 -0.21
N LEU A 56 -3.39 -6.24 0.96
CA LEU A 56 -2.67 -7.36 1.55
C LEU A 56 -2.99 -8.64 0.77
N ILE A 57 -2.00 -9.18 0.06
CA ILE A 57 -2.16 -10.35 -0.82
C ILE A 57 -1.52 -11.62 -0.25
N GLY A 58 -0.85 -11.53 0.90
CA GLY A 58 -0.33 -12.70 1.60
C GLY A 58 0.25 -12.35 2.96
N GLY A 59 0.16 -13.31 3.88
CA GLY A 59 0.68 -13.18 5.24
C GLY A 59 -0.11 -12.19 6.08
N GLU A 60 0.58 -11.50 6.98
CA GLU A 60 0.01 -10.55 7.94
C GLU A 60 0.85 -9.27 7.99
N ALA A 61 0.18 -8.13 8.03
CA ALA A 61 0.80 -6.82 8.13
C ALA A 61 -0.12 -5.87 8.89
N ALA A 62 0.42 -4.73 9.29
CA ALA A 62 -0.34 -3.60 9.78
C ALA A 62 0.03 -2.34 8.98
N VAL A 63 -0.86 -1.37 9.00
CA VAL A 63 -0.62 -0.04 8.44
C VAL A 63 -0.86 1.00 9.52
N VAL A 64 -0.05 2.05 9.52
CA VAL A 64 -0.33 3.28 10.26
C VAL A 64 -0.63 4.36 9.23
N THR A 65 -1.63 5.21 9.48
CA THR A 65 -1.92 6.38 8.65
C THR A 65 -2.20 7.62 9.48
N SER A 66 -1.89 8.79 8.94
CA SER A 66 -2.16 10.08 9.60
C SER A 66 -2.15 11.25 8.61
N ASP A 67 -2.91 12.30 8.92
CA ASP A 67 -2.88 13.58 8.21
C ASP A 67 -1.73 14.49 8.70
N THR A 68 -1.03 14.10 9.77
CA THR A 68 0.07 14.85 10.39
C THR A 68 1.34 13.99 10.46
N ASP A 69 2.45 14.59 10.91
CA ASP A 69 3.71 13.87 11.14
C ASP A 69 3.68 12.95 12.37
N GLU A 70 2.59 12.99 13.16
CA GLU A 70 2.40 12.12 14.32
C GLU A 70 1.78 10.78 13.89
N GLU A 71 2.42 9.67 14.28
CA GLU A 71 1.90 8.31 14.07
C GLU A 71 0.66 8.07 14.95
N LYS A 72 -0.31 7.32 14.41
CA LYS A 72 -1.52 6.85 15.12
C LYS A 72 -1.41 5.36 15.44
N ASP A 73 -2.49 4.79 15.97
CA ASP A 73 -2.56 3.36 16.25
C ASP A 73 -2.41 2.52 14.97
N GLU A 74 -1.73 1.38 15.11
CA GLU A 74 -1.60 0.39 14.04
C GLU A 74 -2.96 -0.24 13.71
N HIS A 75 -3.28 -0.28 12.42
CA HIS A 75 -4.40 -1.02 11.90
C HIS A 75 -3.94 -2.35 11.29
N ILE A 76 -4.31 -3.47 11.91
CA ILE A 76 -3.99 -4.80 11.40
C ILE A 76 -4.76 -5.06 10.10
N LEU A 77 -4.02 -5.41 9.05
CA LEU A 77 -4.56 -5.82 7.76
C LEU A 77 -4.74 -7.34 7.72
N LYS A 78 -5.87 -7.79 7.18
CA LYS A 78 -6.14 -9.18 6.84
C LYS A 78 -6.00 -9.39 5.34
N GLN A 79 -5.67 -10.61 4.95
CA GLN A 79 -5.52 -10.95 3.53
C GLN A 79 -6.80 -10.62 2.76
N GLY A 80 -6.67 -9.82 1.71
CA GLY A 80 -7.78 -9.32 0.93
C GLY A 80 -8.18 -7.88 1.25
N ASP A 81 -7.79 -7.35 2.41
CA ASP A 81 -8.07 -5.96 2.79
C ASP A 81 -7.43 -5.00 1.79
N ILE A 82 -8.19 -3.98 1.41
CA ILE A 82 -7.79 -2.92 0.50
C ILE A 82 -7.87 -1.61 1.26
N ILE A 83 -6.80 -0.82 1.21
CA ILE A 83 -6.77 0.54 1.75
C ILE A 83 -6.38 1.52 0.64
N GLN A 84 -6.90 2.73 0.74
CA GLN A 84 -6.57 3.84 -0.15
C GLN A 84 -5.88 4.91 0.68
N LEU A 85 -4.70 5.31 0.23
CA LEU A 85 -3.85 6.30 0.87
C LEU A 85 -3.84 7.55 0.00
N LYS A 86 -4.18 8.70 0.58
CA LYS A 86 -4.31 9.95 -0.17
C LYS A 86 -2.95 10.58 -0.41
N GLN A 87 -2.86 11.40 -1.45
CA GLN A 87 -1.74 12.31 -1.63
C GLN A 87 -1.54 13.17 -0.37
N GLY A 88 -0.31 13.22 0.13
CA GLY A 88 0.07 13.94 1.35
C GLY A 88 -0.23 13.22 2.67
N GLU A 89 -0.98 12.12 2.65
CA GLU A 89 -1.25 11.30 3.83
C GLU A 89 0.01 10.55 4.23
N ARG A 90 0.40 10.66 5.51
CA ARG A 90 1.51 9.87 6.03
C ARG A 90 1.05 8.45 6.23
N HIS A 91 1.90 7.52 5.86
CA HIS A 91 1.64 6.11 6.01
C HIS A 91 2.93 5.32 6.20
N ARG A 92 2.83 4.15 6.82
CA ARG A 92 3.88 3.14 6.79
C ARG A 92 3.30 1.74 6.86
N LEU A 93 4.01 0.81 6.23
CA LEU A 93 3.77 -0.63 6.36
C LEU A 93 4.57 -1.18 7.54
N VAL A 94 3.91 -1.95 8.40
CA VAL A 94 4.50 -2.59 9.58
C VAL A 94 4.29 -4.10 9.48
N GLY A 95 5.33 -4.87 9.75
CA GLY A 95 5.28 -6.33 9.84
C GLY A 95 4.87 -6.76 11.24
N THR A 96 3.98 -7.75 11.31
CA THR A 96 3.46 -8.29 12.58
C THR A 96 4.39 -9.41 13.09
N ASP A 97 3.86 -10.57 13.46
CA ASP A 97 4.63 -11.77 13.81
C ASP A 97 5.09 -12.55 12.57
N GLY A 98 4.52 -12.27 11.40
CA GLY A 98 4.81 -12.91 10.13
C GLY A 98 5.34 -11.95 9.05
N TRP A 99 5.66 -12.51 7.88
CA TRP A 99 5.89 -11.72 6.68
C TRP A 99 4.58 -11.16 6.15
N GLY A 100 4.59 -9.90 5.72
CA GLY A 100 3.48 -9.27 5.00
C GLY A 100 3.83 -9.05 3.53
N ILE A 101 2.89 -9.33 2.64
CA ILE A 101 3.05 -9.12 1.19
C ILE A 101 1.91 -8.22 0.70
N VAL A 102 2.24 -7.00 0.28
CA VAL A 102 1.27 -6.00 -0.17
C VAL A 102 1.44 -5.75 -1.65
N ALA A 103 0.34 -5.84 -2.41
CA ALA A 103 0.26 -5.27 -3.74
C ALA A 103 -0.03 -3.78 -3.61
N GLU A 104 0.84 -2.96 -4.17
CA GLU A 104 0.75 -1.51 -4.16
C GLU A 104 0.50 -1.01 -5.58
N ILE A 105 -0.41 -0.07 -5.75
CA ILE A 105 -0.64 0.63 -7.02
C ILE A 105 -0.46 2.11 -6.77
N TRP A 106 0.53 2.71 -7.43
CA TRP A 106 0.70 4.15 -7.43
C TRP A 106 -0.27 4.80 -8.42
N GLN A 107 -1.00 5.79 -7.92
CA GLN A 107 -1.87 6.66 -8.69
C GLN A 107 -1.20 8.03 -8.80
N HIS A 108 -0.71 8.35 -10.00
CA HIS A 108 0.02 9.60 -10.25
C HIS A 108 -0.98 10.76 -10.36
N THR A 109 -0.96 11.68 -9.40
CA THR A 109 -1.97 12.75 -9.33
C THR A 109 -1.65 13.96 -10.20
N ASP A 110 -0.43 14.06 -10.71
CA ASP A 110 0.00 15.03 -11.72
C ASP A 110 0.31 14.32 -13.05
N ALA A 111 -0.58 14.50 -14.03
CA ALA A 111 -0.46 13.87 -15.35
C ALA A 111 0.75 14.39 -16.15
N THR A 112 1.18 15.62 -15.90
CA THR A 112 2.32 16.24 -16.62
C THR A 112 3.66 15.90 -15.99
N LYS A 113 3.64 15.56 -14.69
CA LYS A 113 4.84 15.21 -13.92
C LYS A 113 4.58 14.02 -12.99
N PRO A 114 4.44 12.79 -13.53
CA PRO A 114 4.18 11.59 -12.75
C PRO A 114 5.17 11.40 -11.60
N SER A 115 4.71 10.84 -10.48
CA SER A 115 5.56 10.57 -9.33
C SER A 115 6.55 9.42 -9.58
N ASP A 116 7.67 9.49 -8.85
CA ASP A 116 8.80 8.57 -8.85
C ASP A 116 9.36 8.47 -7.42
N GLU A 117 10.52 7.84 -7.23
CA GLU A 117 11.15 7.71 -5.89
C GLU A 117 11.55 9.06 -5.28
N GLU A 118 11.75 10.11 -6.08
CA GLU A 118 12.08 11.44 -5.58
C GLU A 118 10.85 12.15 -4.98
N ASP A 119 9.64 11.62 -5.22
CA ASP A 119 8.40 12.12 -4.64
C ASP A 119 8.18 11.71 -3.17
N ILE A 120 9.05 10.86 -2.63
CA ILE A 120 8.96 10.34 -1.26
C ILE A 120 9.55 11.35 -0.28
N VAL A 121 8.73 11.79 0.68
CA VAL A 121 9.20 12.54 1.85
C VAL A 121 9.18 11.62 3.06
N ARG A 122 10.36 11.36 3.64
CA ARG A 122 10.53 10.53 4.83
C ARG A 122 10.52 11.41 6.08
N VAL A 123 9.58 11.15 6.97
CA VAL A 123 9.49 11.79 8.29
C VAL A 123 10.32 11.00 9.31
N GLN A 124 10.28 9.67 9.23
CA GLN A 124 11.14 8.76 10.00
C GLN A 124 11.58 7.60 9.13
N ASP A 125 12.85 7.20 9.23
CA ASP A 125 13.36 6.03 8.53
C ASP A 125 14.31 5.21 9.40
N ASP A 126 13.97 3.95 9.61
CA ASP A 126 14.75 3.01 10.41
C ASP A 126 15.98 2.47 9.65
N PHE A 127 16.12 2.78 8.35
CA PHE A 127 17.14 2.23 7.45
C PHE A 127 18.12 3.27 6.85
N GLY A 128 17.96 4.56 7.16
CA GLY A 128 18.89 5.62 6.76
C GLY A 128 18.89 6.01 5.27
N ARG A 129 17.74 5.94 4.59
CA ARG A 129 17.53 6.28 3.17
C ARG A 129 17.02 7.70 2.96
#